data_AF-A0A0D6QPB0-F1
#
_entry.id   AF-A0A0D6QPB0-F1
#
_cell.length_a   1.000
_cell.length_b   1.000
_cell.length_c   1.000
_cell.angle_alpha   90.00
_cell.angle_beta   90.00
_cell.angle_gamma   90.00
#
_symmetry.space_group_name_H-M   'P 1'
#
loop_
_entity.id
_entity.type
_entity.pdbx_description
1 polymer ?
#
loop_
_entity_poly.entity_id
_entity_poly.type
_entity_poly.pdbx_seq_one_letter_code
_entity_poly.pdbx_strand_id
1 'polypeptide(L)'
;MLGLAALGAAAASAVSALGAIADNGLGVCSGFAPPGGGGPPPLTAWLHGLVQTLAGTREVLTLGHLERHGLRLEVTTTSVTHQRPFRLPLHPDDPVFFFREAEFRALFPAEVVDRLVEAGRAEEAERRARTDGRRVRLPAHEPSLVLFPRGPGLPVLVLARMSLSFPLLLGAVPLHGVDWTRRRNQRRRAEPELERAWFSDGGICSNIPIHFFDAALPTRPTFAIDLRAQHPDHPLGAWLPANNASGIAQRWHRLGAGRAAPLRFLAAVVTTMQTWVDEMQLTAPGYRDRIVHVSHAADEGGLNLEMPPEVIARLAARGADAGVRLRDRFRWDDHRWIRFRSLLDVMQRYVAPAWAAHAPGTPGRAALLELLEAHRGGRGSYPVTGPQADCARAALEGVDRLVDAAAATGGDLRERAPRPAPELRARPRV
;
A
#
# COMPACT_ATOMS: atom_id res chain seq x y z
N MET A 1 37.24 20.63 31.02
CA MET A 1 38.04 20.03 29.94
C MET A 1 37.53 18.64 29.56
N LEU A 2 37.51 17.65 30.46
CA LEU A 2 37.01 16.28 30.18
C LEU A 2 35.55 16.20 29.69
N GLY A 3 34.64 17.00 30.27
CA GLY A 3 33.23 17.02 29.83
C GLY A 3 33.00 17.59 28.43
N LEU A 4 33.76 18.62 28.03
CA LEU A 4 33.69 19.18 26.67
C LEU A 4 34.32 18.24 25.64
N ALA A 5 35.39 17.54 25.98
CA ALA A 5 35.99 16.53 25.12
C ALA A 5 35.06 15.33 24.90
N ALA A 6 34.35 14.88 25.96
CA ALA A 6 33.34 13.82 25.85
C ALA A 6 32.12 14.24 25.02
N LEU A 7 31.64 15.48 25.18
CA LEU A 7 30.59 16.07 24.33
C LEU A 7 31.03 16.19 22.87
N GLY A 8 32.27 16.63 22.62
CA GLY A 8 32.85 16.72 21.28
C GLY A 8 33.00 15.34 20.61
N ALA A 9 33.46 14.33 21.35
CA ALA A 9 33.57 12.96 20.86
C ALA A 9 32.19 12.32 20.58
N ALA A 10 31.20 12.56 21.44
CA ALA A 10 29.83 12.11 21.23
C ALA A 10 29.19 12.77 20.00
N ALA A 11 29.38 14.08 19.81
CA ALA A 11 28.91 14.81 18.64
C ALA A 11 29.59 14.31 17.35
N ALA A 12 30.91 14.13 17.35
CA ALA A 12 31.65 13.60 16.21
C ALA A 12 31.22 12.17 15.84
N SER A 13 31.00 11.31 16.86
CA SER A 13 30.50 9.95 16.66
C SER A 13 29.08 9.96 16.08
N ALA A 14 28.21 10.85 16.55
CA ALA A 14 26.87 11.02 16.01
C ALA A 14 26.90 11.52 14.55
N VAL A 15 27.75 12.48 14.20
CA VAL A 15 27.90 12.96 12.82
C VAL A 15 28.44 11.86 11.91
N SER A 16 29.44 11.11 12.36
CA SER A 16 29.99 9.98 11.59
C SER A 16 28.95 8.88 11.38
N ALA A 17 28.14 8.57 12.40
CA ALA A 17 27.06 7.59 12.29
C ALA A 17 25.98 8.05 11.31
N LEU A 18 25.61 9.34 11.31
CA LEU A 18 24.68 9.91 10.35
C LEU A 18 25.22 9.87 8.92
N GLY A 19 26.52 10.12 8.73
CA GLY A 19 27.20 9.96 7.43
C GLY A 19 27.13 8.51 6.93
N ALA A 20 27.49 7.55 7.78
CA ALA A 20 27.44 6.12 7.43
C ALA A 20 26.01 5.65 7.10
N ILE A 21 25.00 6.14 7.84
CA ILE A 21 23.58 5.86 7.54
C ILE A 21 23.19 6.44 6.18
N ALA A 22 23.62 7.67 5.86
CA ALA A 22 23.35 8.29 4.57
C ALA A 22 23.99 7.51 3.41
N ASP A 23 25.24 7.06 3.59
CA ASP A 23 25.99 6.28 2.60
C ASP A 23 25.37 4.88 2.39
N ASN A 24 24.75 4.32 3.43
CA ASN A 24 24.07 3.03 3.40
C ASN A 24 22.56 3.16 3.10
N GLY A 25 22.18 4.14 2.27
CA GLY A 25 20.81 4.29 1.79
C GLY A 25 19.80 4.61 2.89
N LEU A 26 20.20 5.36 3.92
CA LEU A 26 19.40 5.75 5.08
C LEU A 26 19.06 4.59 6.03
N GLY A 27 19.90 3.55 6.08
CA GLY A 27 19.78 2.43 7.03
C GLY A 27 21.09 2.10 7.75
N VAL A 28 21.03 1.31 8.83
CA VAL A 28 22.20 0.78 9.55
C VAL A 28 22.87 -0.38 8.79
N CYS A 29 22.09 -1.18 8.04
CA CYS A 29 22.64 -2.19 7.12
C CYS A 29 21.85 -2.25 5.80
N SER A 30 22.46 -2.72 4.72
CA SER A 30 21.80 -2.88 3.41
C SER A 30 20.82 -4.08 3.39
N GLY A 31 21.01 -5.04 4.31
CA GLY A 31 20.34 -6.34 4.31
C GLY A 31 20.91 -7.34 3.30
N PHE A 32 21.96 -6.96 2.57
CA PHE A 32 22.62 -7.79 1.55
C PHE A 32 24.15 -7.72 1.69
N ALA A 33 24.79 -8.86 1.55
CA ALA A 33 26.23 -8.96 1.38
C ALA A 33 26.54 -10.07 0.36
N PRO A 34 27.63 -9.95 -0.42
CA PRO A 34 28.05 -11.02 -1.32
C PRO A 34 28.32 -12.33 -0.55
N PRO A 35 28.19 -13.49 -1.21
CA PRO A 35 28.54 -14.78 -0.61
C PRO A 35 30.02 -14.78 -0.16
N GLY A 36 30.30 -15.29 1.05
CA GLY A 36 31.69 -15.42 1.53
C GLY A 36 31.92 -15.20 3.03
N GLY A 37 30.93 -14.72 3.78
CA GLY A 37 31.00 -14.63 5.25
C GLY A 37 30.68 -15.97 5.92
N GLY A 38 31.44 -16.36 6.94
CA GLY A 38 31.25 -17.62 7.72
C GLY A 38 30.04 -17.62 8.67
N GLY A 39 28.93 -16.99 8.30
CA GLY A 39 27.74 -16.84 9.15
C GLY A 39 26.42 -17.12 8.39
N PRO A 40 25.26 -16.93 9.04
CA PRO A 40 23.97 -17.07 8.39
C PRO A 40 23.83 -16.08 7.22
N PRO A 41 23.11 -16.46 6.14
CA PRO A 41 22.97 -15.61 4.97
C PRO A 41 22.29 -14.26 5.32
N PRO A 42 22.73 -13.15 4.71
CA PRO A 42 22.05 -11.86 4.84
C PRO A 42 20.57 -11.95 4.44
N LEU A 43 19.73 -11.07 4.99
CA LEU A 43 18.27 -11.09 4.81
C LEU A 43 17.84 -11.24 3.35
N THR A 44 18.36 -10.42 2.43
CA THR A 44 17.95 -10.47 1.02
C THR A 44 18.36 -11.80 0.36
N ALA A 45 19.54 -12.34 0.68
CA ALA A 45 20.02 -13.61 0.15
C ALA A 45 19.21 -14.80 0.71
N TRP A 46 18.91 -14.76 2.01
CA TRP A 46 18.04 -15.73 2.66
C TRP A 46 16.61 -15.70 2.07
N LEU A 47 16.02 -14.52 1.91
CA LEU A 47 14.71 -14.35 1.28
C LEU A 47 14.68 -14.89 -0.15
N HIS A 48 15.75 -14.66 -0.91
CA HIS A 48 15.87 -15.21 -2.26
C HIS A 48 15.80 -16.73 -2.26
N GLY A 49 16.62 -17.37 -1.41
CA GLY A 49 16.62 -18.82 -1.25
C GLY A 49 15.28 -19.37 -0.76
N LEU A 50 14.64 -18.70 0.21
CA LEU A 50 13.34 -19.09 0.75
C LEU A 50 12.25 -19.06 -0.33
N VAL A 51 12.13 -17.96 -1.07
CA VAL A 51 11.13 -17.80 -2.13
C VAL A 51 11.31 -18.85 -3.23
N GLN A 52 12.56 -19.11 -3.63
CA GLN A 52 12.86 -20.15 -4.63
C GLN A 52 12.54 -21.56 -4.12
N THR A 53 12.89 -21.85 -2.86
CA THR A 53 12.59 -23.14 -2.22
C THR A 53 11.08 -23.38 -2.15
N LEU A 54 10.31 -22.38 -1.70
CA LEU A 54 8.85 -22.46 -1.63
C LEU A 54 8.20 -22.65 -3.02
N ALA A 55 8.76 -22.03 -4.05
CA ALA A 55 8.30 -22.17 -5.42
C ALA A 55 8.83 -23.43 -6.13
N GLY A 56 9.72 -24.20 -5.50
CA GLY A 56 10.33 -25.40 -6.08
C GLY A 56 11.18 -25.12 -7.32
N THR A 57 11.78 -23.93 -7.43
CA THR A 57 12.59 -23.52 -8.59
C THR A 57 14.00 -23.08 -8.17
N ARG A 58 14.94 -23.14 -9.12
CA ARG A 58 16.28 -22.52 -8.98
C ARG A 58 16.42 -21.23 -9.80
N GLU A 59 15.42 -20.92 -10.62
CA GLU A 59 15.37 -19.70 -11.41
C GLU A 59 14.79 -18.55 -10.60
N VAL A 60 15.20 -17.32 -10.91
CA VAL A 60 14.65 -16.11 -10.31
C VAL A 60 13.14 -16.08 -10.52
N LEU A 61 12.38 -16.21 -9.42
CA LEU A 61 10.93 -16.19 -9.44
C LEU A 61 10.42 -14.77 -9.81
N THR A 62 9.62 -14.68 -10.86
CA THR A 62 9.03 -13.42 -11.36
C THR A 62 7.51 -13.42 -11.22
N LEU A 63 6.88 -12.25 -11.35
CA LEU A 63 5.42 -12.15 -11.36
C LEU A 63 4.77 -12.98 -12.47
N GLY A 64 5.39 -13.05 -13.65
CA GLY A 64 4.91 -13.87 -14.77
C GLY A 64 4.91 -15.36 -14.44
N HIS A 65 5.79 -15.83 -13.54
CA HIS A 65 5.74 -17.21 -13.07
C HIS A 65 4.49 -17.46 -12.23
N LEU A 66 4.14 -16.51 -11.35
CA LEU A 66 2.93 -16.57 -10.53
C LEU A 66 1.66 -16.50 -11.38
N GLU A 67 1.62 -15.61 -12.36
CA GLU A 67 0.48 -15.41 -13.25
C GLU A 67 0.11 -16.68 -14.04
N ARG A 68 1.10 -17.46 -14.48
CA ARG A 68 0.88 -18.76 -15.14
C ARG A 68 0.14 -19.77 -14.25
N HIS A 69 0.18 -19.60 -12.94
CA HIS A 69 -0.55 -20.40 -11.96
C HIS A 69 -1.82 -19.70 -11.42
N GLY A 70 -2.26 -18.61 -12.07
CA GLY A 70 -3.42 -17.84 -11.63
C GLY A 70 -3.20 -17.07 -10.32
N LEU A 71 -1.94 -16.90 -9.91
CA LEU A 71 -1.57 -16.18 -8.70
C LEU A 71 -1.21 -14.74 -9.05
N ARG A 72 -1.78 -13.80 -8.29
CA ARG A 72 -1.44 -12.38 -8.37
C ARG A 72 -0.84 -11.93 -7.04
N LEU A 73 0.42 -11.51 -7.08
CA LEU A 73 1.10 -10.91 -5.95
C LEU A 73 1.10 -9.39 -6.12
N GLU A 74 0.53 -8.68 -5.15
CA GLU A 74 0.69 -7.24 -5.01
C GLU A 74 1.27 -6.97 -3.62
N VAL A 75 2.20 -6.03 -3.53
CA VAL A 75 2.75 -5.58 -2.23
C VAL A 75 2.69 -4.06 -2.15
N THR A 76 2.79 -3.53 -0.94
CA THR A 76 2.83 -2.09 -0.67
C THR A 76 4.24 -1.68 -0.34
N THR A 77 4.67 -0.53 -0.83
CA THR A 77 5.90 0.15 -0.43
C THR A 77 5.61 1.63 -0.22
N THR A 78 6.40 2.32 0.60
CA THR A 78 6.19 3.74 0.88
C THR A 78 7.28 4.57 0.26
N SER A 79 6.92 5.54 -0.59
CA SER A 79 7.89 6.55 -1.01
C SER A 79 7.88 7.71 -0.01
N VAL A 80 8.95 7.85 0.76
CA VAL A 80 9.11 8.98 1.68
C VAL A 80 9.34 10.29 0.90
N THR A 81 9.89 10.22 -0.32
CA THR A 81 10.05 11.37 -1.21
C THR A 81 8.70 11.89 -1.72
N HIS A 82 7.77 11.01 -2.09
CA HIS A 82 6.42 11.41 -2.53
C HIS A 82 5.42 11.55 -1.38
N GLN A 83 5.83 11.20 -0.15
CA GLN A 83 4.97 11.17 1.04
C GLN A 83 3.69 10.35 0.85
N ARG A 84 3.79 9.22 0.12
CA ARG A 84 2.64 8.35 -0.15
C ARG A 84 3.04 6.88 -0.31
N PRO A 85 2.09 5.96 -0.05
CA PRO A 85 2.22 4.57 -0.46
C PRO A 85 2.14 4.40 -1.98
N PHE A 86 2.75 3.31 -2.45
CA PHE A 86 2.68 2.78 -3.81
C PHE A 86 2.40 1.28 -3.76
N ARG A 87 1.67 0.78 -4.75
CA ARG A 87 1.56 -0.65 -5.00
C ARG A 87 2.59 -1.13 -6.01
N LEU A 88 3.13 -2.33 -5.76
CA LEU A 88 3.98 -3.05 -6.69
C LEU A 88 3.27 -4.32 -7.16
N PRO A 89 3.23 -4.62 -8.48
CA PRO A 89 3.77 -3.79 -9.57
C PRO A 89 3.05 -2.43 -9.71
N LEU A 90 3.77 -1.42 -10.19
CA LEU A 90 3.26 -0.04 -10.33
C LEU A 90 2.14 0.03 -11.36
N HIS A 91 1.13 0.87 -11.10
CA HIS A 91 0.03 1.11 -12.03
C HIS A 91 0.50 1.89 -13.28
N PRO A 92 -0.16 1.75 -14.44
CA PRO A 92 0.12 2.58 -15.62
C PRO A 92 0.12 4.10 -15.32
N ASP A 93 -0.81 4.55 -14.46
CA ASP A 93 -0.96 5.96 -14.07
C ASP A 93 0.09 6.45 -13.05
N ASP A 94 0.87 5.55 -12.44
CA ASP A 94 1.93 5.94 -11.51
C ASP A 94 3.10 6.60 -12.27
N PRO A 95 3.92 7.44 -11.60
CA PRO A 95 5.15 7.99 -12.16
C PRO A 95 6.09 6.90 -12.67
N VAL A 96 6.74 7.16 -13.79
CA VAL A 96 7.77 6.27 -14.36
C VAL A 96 9.03 6.38 -13.51
N PHE A 97 9.51 5.22 -13.06
CA PHE A 97 10.72 5.11 -12.26
C PHE A 97 11.79 4.32 -13.00
N PHE A 98 13.02 4.62 -12.65
CA PHE A 98 14.24 3.98 -13.13
C PHE A 98 15.07 3.55 -11.93
N PHE A 99 16.01 2.64 -12.12
CA PHE A 99 17.00 2.29 -11.11
C PHE A 99 18.39 2.33 -11.72
N ARG A 100 19.40 2.59 -10.89
CA ARG A 100 20.80 2.39 -11.30
C ARG A 100 21.21 0.97 -10.99
N GLU A 101 21.77 0.29 -11.99
CA GLU A 101 22.20 -1.10 -11.85
C GLU A 101 23.17 -1.29 -10.68
N ALA A 102 24.16 -0.41 -10.55
CA ALA A 102 25.15 -0.46 -9.46
C ALA A 102 24.51 -0.32 -8.07
N GLU A 103 23.51 0.54 -7.91
CA GLU A 103 22.77 0.70 -6.64
C GLU A 103 22.01 -0.59 -6.30
N PHE A 104 21.42 -1.26 -7.31
CA PHE A 104 20.67 -2.49 -7.10
C PHE A 104 21.57 -3.71 -6.87
N ARG A 105 22.74 -3.79 -7.49
CA ARG A 105 23.73 -4.85 -7.20
C ARG A 105 24.27 -4.79 -5.77
N ALA A 106 24.18 -3.63 -5.10
CA ALA A 106 24.49 -3.50 -3.68
C ALA A 106 23.34 -3.97 -2.75
N LEU A 107 22.15 -4.21 -3.28
CA LEU A 107 20.95 -4.57 -2.52
C LEU A 107 20.43 -5.98 -2.80
N PHE A 108 20.77 -6.56 -3.96
CA PHE A 108 20.19 -7.79 -4.48
C PHE A 108 21.24 -8.73 -5.08
N PRO A 109 20.97 -10.06 -5.11
CA PRO A 109 21.78 -11.03 -5.86
C PRO A 109 21.93 -10.64 -7.34
N ALA A 110 23.08 -10.97 -7.93
CA ALA A 110 23.43 -10.54 -9.28
C ALA A 110 22.41 -11.04 -10.33
N GLU A 111 22.00 -12.30 -10.22
CA GLU A 111 21.02 -12.95 -11.09
C GLU A 111 19.63 -12.26 -11.03
N VAL A 112 19.26 -11.71 -9.88
CA VAL A 112 18.01 -10.97 -9.71
C VAL A 112 18.10 -9.62 -10.41
N VAL A 113 19.24 -8.93 -10.28
CA VAL A 113 19.47 -7.65 -10.96
C VAL A 113 19.55 -7.86 -12.47
N ASP A 114 20.20 -8.91 -12.95
CA ASP A 114 20.30 -9.23 -14.38
C ASP A 114 18.91 -9.42 -15.00
N ARG A 115 18.02 -10.18 -14.32
CA ARG A 115 16.63 -10.34 -14.77
C ARG A 115 15.82 -9.05 -14.69
N LEU A 116 16.05 -8.21 -13.67
CA LEU A 116 15.40 -6.91 -13.56
C LEU A 116 15.82 -5.98 -14.70
N VAL A 117 17.11 -5.98 -15.06
CA VAL A 117 17.65 -5.18 -16.18
C VAL A 117 17.06 -5.65 -17.51
N GLU A 118 17.01 -6.95 -17.75
CA GLU A 118 16.39 -7.52 -18.95
C GLU A 118 14.93 -7.12 -19.07
N ALA A 119 14.16 -7.27 -17.98
CA ALA A 119 12.74 -6.89 -17.95
C ALA A 119 12.54 -5.38 -18.20
N GLY A 120 13.38 -4.53 -17.59
CA GLY A 120 13.35 -3.08 -17.79
C GLY A 120 13.61 -2.68 -19.24
N ARG A 121 14.66 -3.25 -19.86
CA ARG A 121 15.01 -2.99 -21.27
C ARG A 121 13.94 -3.48 -22.24
N ALA A 122 13.33 -4.65 -21.97
CA ALA A 122 12.25 -5.18 -22.79
C ALA A 122 11.00 -4.27 -22.74
N GLU A 123 10.58 -3.84 -21.56
CA GLU A 123 9.45 -2.91 -21.41
C GLU A 123 9.73 -1.54 -22.05
N GLU A 124 10.96 -1.04 -21.93
CA GLU A 124 11.40 0.18 -22.61
C GLU A 124 11.30 0.07 -24.14
N ALA A 125 11.77 -1.04 -24.72
CA ALA A 125 11.67 -1.29 -26.16
C ALA A 125 10.22 -1.34 -26.64
N GLU A 126 9.33 -2.01 -25.89
CA GLU A 126 7.90 -2.08 -26.19
C GLU A 126 7.22 -0.70 -26.12
N ARG A 127 7.58 0.13 -25.13
CA ARG A 127 7.08 1.52 -25.00
C ARG A 127 7.53 2.40 -26.18
N ARG A 128 8.76 2.24 -26.63
CA ARG A 128 9.28 2.96 -27.81
C ARG A 128 8.54 2.57 -29.08
N ALA A 129 8.29 1.28 -29.28
CA ALA A 129 7.54 0.77 -30.44
C ALA A 129 6.09 1.30 -30.48
N ARG A 130 5.40 1.34 -29.34
CA ARG A 130 3.99 1.80 -29.25
C ARG A 130 3.81 3.32 -29.47
N THR A 131 4.84 4.11 -29.25
CA THR A 131 4.74 5.59 -29.28
C THR A 131 5.21 6.21 -30.60
N ASP A 132 5.47 5.40 -31.64
CA ASP A 132 6.05 5.84 -32.93
C ASP A 132 7.30 6.71 -32.73
N GLY A 133 8.06 6.45 -31.65
CA GLY A 133 9.21 7.25 -31.20
C GLY A 133 8.91 8.71 -30.80
N ARG A 134 7.63 9.16 -30.81
CA ARG A 134 7.24 10.57 -30.81
C ARG A 134 6.83 11.14 -29.44
N ARG A 135 6.53 10.33 -28.42
CA ARG A 135 5.89 10.84 -27.18
C ARG A 135 6.58 10.56 -25.85
N VAL A 136 7.60 9.71 -25.76
CA VAL A 136 8.42 9.61 -24.54
C VAL A 136 9.86 9.29 -24.94
N ARG A 137 10.73 10.30 -25.03
CA ARG A 137 12.17 10.05 -24.90
C ARG A 137 12.44 9.88 -23.41
N LEU A 138 12.74 8.65 -23.01
CA LEU A 138 13.36 8.40 -21.71
C LEU A 138 14.68 9.20 -21.70
N PRO A 139 15.11 9.75 -20.56
CA PRO A 139 16.27 10.63 -20.49
C PRO A 139 17.48 9.99 -21.19
N ALA A 140 17.89 10.53 -22.33
CA ALA A 140 18.86 9.91 -23.23
C ALA A 140 20.31 9.92 -22.70
N HIS A 141 20.54 10.34 -21.46
CA HIS A 141 21.85 10.82 -21.00
C HIS A 141 22.43 10.12 -19.76
N GLU A 142 21.84 9.03 -19.28
CA GLU A 142 22.49 8.19 -18.26
C GLU A 142 22.39 6.70 -18.63
N PRO A 143 23.40 6.11 -19.32
CA PRO A 143 23.37 4.69 -19.71
C PRO A 143 23.34 3.72 -18.52
N SER A 144 23.59 4.22 -17.30
CA SER A 144 23.51 3.47 -16.04
C SER A 144 22.09 3.29 -15.50
N LEU A 145 21.11 4.06 -16.01
CA LEU A 145 19.73 3.99 -15.57
C LEU A 145 18.92 3.01 -16.44
N VAL A 146 18.20 2.12 -15.78
CA VAL A 146 17.32 1.15 -16.42
C VAL A 146 15.89 1.38 -15.95
N LEU A 147 14.92 1.26 -16.86
CA LEU A 147 13.50 1.37 -16.51
C LEU A 147 13.15 0.35 -15.43
N PHE A 148 12.50 0.80 -14.35
CA PHE A 148 11.98 -0.10 -13.34
C PHE A 148 10.72 -0.79 -13.90
N PRO A 149 10.76 -2.11 -14.15
CA PRO A 149 9.68 -2.79 -14.87
C PRO A 149 8.41 -2.83 -14.03
N ARG A 150 7.27 -2.74 -14.71
CA ARG A 150 5.91 -2.84 -14.13
C ARG A 150 5.21 -4.14 -14.56
N GLY A 151 5.84 -4.90 -15.44
CA GLY A 151 5.25 -6.09 -16.05
C GLY A 151 5.62 -7.42 -15.38
N PRO A 152 5.28 -8.54 -16.03
CA PRO A 152 5.49 -9.90 -15.50
C PRO A 152 6.95 -10.25 -15.28
N GLY A 153 7.90 -9.52 -15.87
CA GLY A 153 9.34 -9.73 -15.67
C GLY A 153 9.86 -9.29 -14.28
N LEU A 154 9.05 -8.60 -13.48
CA LEU A 154 9.47 -8.09 -12.17
C LEU A 154 9.73 -9.24 -11.17
N PRO A 155 10.94 -9.36 -10.58
CA PRO A 155 11.27 -10.42 -9.62
C PRO A 155 10.54 -10.28 -8.29
N VAL A 156 10.01 -11.40 -7.77
CA VAL A 156 9.28 -11.47 -6.49
C VAL A 156 10.14 -10.96 -5.32
N LEU A 157 11.45 -11.24 -5.33
CA LEU A 157 12.37 -10.77 -4.31
C LEU A 157 12.43 -9.24 -4.22
N VAL A 158 12.36 -8.54 -5.36
CA VAL A 158 12.41 -7.08 -5.41
C VAL A 158 11.17 -6.50 -4.73
N LEU A 159 9.98 -7.05 -5.02
CA LEU A 159 8.74 -6.68 -4.33
C LEU A 159 8.88 -6.89 -2.82
N ALA A 160 9.31 -8.09 -2.41
CA ALA A 160 9.44 -8.43 -1.00
C ALA A 160 10.40 -7.49 -0.27
N ARG A 161 11.59 -7.22 -0.83
CA ARG A 161 12.59 -6.33 -0.22
C ARG A 161 12.13 -4.87 -0.15
N MET A 162 11.39 -4.39 -1.16
CA MET A 162 10.81 -3.04 -1.15
C MET A 162 9.64 -2.92 -0.16
N SER A 163 8.93 -4.01 0.10
CA SER A 163 7.87 -4.06 1.11
C SER A 163 8.39 -4.26 2.53
N LEU A 164 9.56 -4.89 2.71
CA LEU A 164 10.22 -5.24 3.98
C LEU A 164 11.43 -4.33 4.27
N SER A 165 11.20 -3.04 4.41
CA SER A 165 12.28 -2.05 4.60
C SER A 165 12.14 -1.35 5.95
N PHE A 166 12.36 -2.08 7.05
CA PHE A 166 12.39 -1.54 8.42
C PHE A 166 13.15 -0.20 8.47
N PRO A 167 12.44 0.94 8.62
CA PRO A 167 13.08 2.25 8.50
C PRO A 167 14.25 2.38 9.47
N LEU A 168 15.35 2.97 8.99
CA LEU A 168 16.63 3.11 9.69
C LEU A 168 17.38 1.80 9.93
N LEU A 169 16.74 0.63 10.03
CA LEU A 169 17.46 -0.65 10.15
C LEU A 169 17.99 -1.08 8.78
N LEU A 170 17.10 -1.21 7.81
CA LEU A 170 17.43 -1.60 6.44
C LEU A 170 17.50 -0.36 5.54
N GLY A 171 18.50 -0.31 4.67
CA GLY A 171 18.63 0.73 3.66
C GLY A 171 17.36 0.81 2.79
N ALA A 172 16.90 2.04 2.55
CA ALA A 172 15.84 2.35 1.61
C ALA A 172 16.28 2.00 0.19
N VAL A 173 15.33 1.61 -0.66
CA VAL A 173 15.58 1.27 -2.06
C VAL A 173 15.49 2.55 -2.91
N PRO A 174 16.58 2.97 -3.57
CA PRO A 174 16.58 4.17 -4.39
C PRO A 174 16.00 3.88 -5.78
N LEU A 175 14.92 4.57 -6.14
CA LEU A 175 14.49 4.69 -7.54
C LEU A 175 14.75 6.11 -8.02
N HIS A 176 14.69 6.34 -9.32
CA HIS A 176 14.88 7.65 -9.94
C HIS A 176 13.66 7.99 -10.77
N GLY A 177 13.11 9.19 -10.58
CA GLY A 177 11.89 9.63 -11.26
C GLY A 177 11.97 11.11 -11.62
N VAL A 178 11.00 11.57 -12.40
CA VAL A 178 10.94 12.98 -12.82
C VAL A 178 9.99 13.76 -11.93
N ASP A 179 10.52 14.80 -11.28
CA ASP A 179 9.70 15.81 -10.61
C ASP A 179 9.18 16.82 -11.64
N TRP A 180 7.94 16.63 -12.10
CA TRP A 180 7.26 17.52 -13.05
C TRP A 180 6.81 18.84 -12.44
N THR A 181 6.90 19.02 -11.11
CA THR A 181 6.60 20.31 -10.47
C THR A 181 7.72 21.33 -10.69
N ARG A 182 8.93 20.88 -11.04
CA ARG A 182 10.07 21.76 -11.32
C ARG A 182 9.98 22.44 -12.67
N ARG A 183 10.17 23.76 -12.67
CA ARG A 183 10.21 24.59 -13.89
C ARG A 183 11.21 24.07 -14.93
N ARG A 184 12.36 23.52 -14.51
CA ARG A 184 13.35 22.95 -15.43
C ARG A 184 12.81 21.76 -16.22
N ASN A 185 12.12 20.84 -15.55
CA ASN A 185 11.53 19.64 -16.17
C ASN A 185 10.31 20.02 -17.01
N GLN A 186 9.57 21.05 -16.61
CA GLN A 186 8.49 21.62 -17.43
C GLN A 186 9.00 22.28 -18.72
N ARG A 187 10.18 22.91 -18.70
CA ARG A 187 10.83 23.53 -19.87
C ARG A 187 11.54 22.50 -20.76
N ARG A 188 12.19 21.51 -20.16
CA ARG A 188 12.93 20.43 -20.84
C ARG A 188 12.15 19.11 -20.83
N ARG A 189 10.89 19.12 -21.29
CA ARG A 189 10.04 17.92 -21.29
C ARG A 189 10.61 16.74 -22.08
N ALA A 190 11.41 17.01 -23.12
CA ALA A 190 12.03 15.98 -23.95
C ALA A 190 13.23 15.29 -23.25
N GLU A 191 13.86 15.97 -22.29
CA GLU A 191 15.06 15.53 -21.58
C GLU A 191 14.96 15.98 -20.10
N PRO A 192 14.03 15.40 -19.32
CA PRO A 192 13.87 15.79 -17.94
C PRO A 192 15.04 15.28 -17.08
N GLU A 193 15.39 16.03 -16.05
CA GLU A 193 16.33 15.58 -15.03
C GLU A 193 15.61 14.61 -14.08
N LEU A 194 16.22 13.43 -13.86
CA LEU A 194 15.75 12.50 -12.84
C LEU A 194 16.33 12.84 -11.48
N GLU A 195 15.54 12.57 -10.46
CA GLU A 195 15.93 12.72 -9.07
C GLU A 195 15.65 11.44 -8.30
N ARG A 196 16.47 11.20 -7.28
CA ARG A 196 16.33 10.02 -6.43
C ARG A 196 15.05 10.15 -5.59
N ALA A 197 14.21 9.13 -5.69
CA ALA A 197 13.07 8.87 -4.84
C ALA A 197 13.38 7.69 -3.91
N TRP A 198 13.21 7.90 -2.61
CA TRP A 198 13.48 6.89 -1.59
C TRP A 198 12.23 6.07 -1.30
N PHE A 199 12.36 4.75 -1.46
CA PHE A 199 11.32 3.79 -1.14
C PHE A 199 11.70 2.98 0.11
N SER A 200 10.75 2.83 1.03
CA SER A 200 10.92 2.16 2.32
C SER A 200 9.67 1.32 2.63
N ASP A 201 9.54 0.84 3.88
CA ASP A 201 8.59 -0.19 4.27
C ASP A 201 7.14 0.13 3.87
N GLY A 202 6.39 -0.88 3.42
CA GLY A 202 4.97 -0.72 3.15
C GLY A 202 4.18 -0.34 4.41
N GLY A 203 4.60 -0.85 5.57
CA GLY A 203 4.02 -0.61 6.88
C GLY A 203 4.17 0.81 7.41
N ILE A 204 4.95 1.68 6.77
CA ILE A 204 5.00 3.11 7.14
C ILE A 204 3.63 3.78 6.92
N CYS A 205 2.95 3.45 5.82
CA CYS A 205 1.67 4.07 5.47
C CYS A 205 0.46 3.18 5.73
N SER A 206 0.61 1.85 5.74
CA SER A 206 -0.46 0.90 6.09
C SER A 206 0.15 -0.47 6.38
N ASN A 207 -0.04 -0.97 7.60
CA ASN A 207 0.32 -2.31 8.04
C ASN A 207 -0.70 -3.37 7.56
N ILE A 208 -1.95 -2.97 7.31
CA ILE A 208 -3.02 -3.86 6.83
C ILE A 208 -3.63 -3.30 5.54
N PRO A 209 -2.96 -3.46 4.39
CA PRO A 209 -3.43 -2.93 3.11
C PRO A 209 -4.61 -3.72 2.51
N ILE A 210 -5.51 -4.26 3.33
CA ILE A 210 -6.62 -5.13 2.89
C ILE A 210 -7.55 -4.42 1.90
N HIS A 211 -7.67 -3.10 2.02
CA HIS A 211 -8.48 -2.27 1.13
C HIS A 211 -7.96 -2.22 -0.32
N PHE A 212 -6.69 -2.58 -0.58
CA PHE A 212 -6.17 -2.70 -1.95
C PHE A 212 -6.68 -3.93 -2.68
N PHE A 213 -7.05 -4.97 -1.95
CA PHE A 213 -7.54 -6.24 -2.49
C PHE A 213 -9.07 -6.33 -2.48
N ASP A 214 -9.74 -5.30 -1.97
CA ASP A 214 -11.17 -5.26 -1.72
C ASP A 214 -11.97 -4.57 -2.83
N ALA A 215 -13.28 -4.78 -2.82
CA ALA A 215 -14.24 -4.10 -3.70
C ALA A 215 -15.51 -3.71 -2.92
N ALA A 216 -16.28 -2.77 -3.47
CA ALA A 216 -17.57 -2.38 -2.88
C ALA A 216 -18.53 -3.59 -2.80
N LEU A 217 -18.64 -4.35 -3.89
CA LEU A 217 -19.30 -5.65 -3.95
C LEU A 217 -18.26 -6.72 -4.31
N PRO A 218 -17.75 -7.46 -3.31
CA PRO A 218 -16.66 -8.39 -3.54
C PRO A 218 -17.14 -9.65 -4.25
N THR A 219 -16.34 -10.13 -5.20
CA THR A 219 -16.57 -11.37 -5.98
C THR A 219 -15.82 -12.58 -5.42
N ARG A 220 -14.94 -12.34 -4.44
CA ARG A 220 -14.13 -13.35 -3.75
C ARG A 220 -13.92 -12.94 -2.29
N PRO A 221 -13.75 -13.91 -1.37
CA PRO A 221 -13.35 -13.60 -0.01
C PRO A 221 -11.95 -12.99 0.02
N THR A 222 -11.69 -12.15 1.02
CA THR A 222 -10.38 -11.53 1.23
C THR A 222 -10.12 -11.48 2.73
N PHE A 223 -9.03 -12.05 3.18
CA PHE A 223 -8.70 -12.17 4.60
C PHE A 223 -7.45 -11.36 4.94
N ALA A 224 -7.33 -10.92 6.20
CA ALA A 224 -6.06 -10.43 6.73
C ALA A 224 -5.79 -11.03 8.11
N ILE A 225 -4.51 -11.16 8.41
CA ILE A 225 -4.00 -11.59 9.72
C ILE A 225 -3.27 -10.39 10.29
N ASP A 226 -3.69 -9.96 11.47
CA ASP A 226 -3.18 -8.77 12.12
C ASP A 226 -2.50 -9.15 13.44
N LEU A 227 -1.20 -8.86 13.55
CA LEU A 227 -0.42 -9.14 14.75
C LEU A 227 -0.57 -7.99 15.74
N ARG A 228 -1.07 -8.27 16.95
CA ARG A 228 -1.29 -7.23 17.98
C ARG A 228 -0.72 -7.62 19.33
N ALA A 229 -0.35 -6.63 20.14
CA ALA A 229 0.00 -6.88 21.53
C ALA A 229 -1.15 -7.58 22.27
N GLN A 230 -0.86 -8.43 23.24
CA GLN A 230 -1.88 -9.08 24.06
C GLN A 230 -2.88 -8.08 24.68
N HIS A 231 -4.17 -8.43 24.71
CA HIS A 231 -5.19 -7.66 25.44
C HIS A 231 -5.12 -8.00 26.94
N PRO A 232 -5.24 -7.03 27.87
CA PRO A 232 -5.08 -7.28 29.30
C PRO A 232 -6.07 -8.33 29.85
N ASP A 233 -7.30 -8.35 29.32
CA ASP A 233 -8.37 -9.25 29.82
C ASP A 233 -8.51 -10.55 29.01
N HIS A 234 -7.61 -10.82 28.06
CA HIS A 234 -7.69 -12.01 27.21
C HIS A 234 -6.35 -12.77 27.13
N PRO A 235 -6.38 -14.11 27.09
CA PRO A 235 -5.17 -14.90 26.93
C PRO A 235 -4.54 -14.66 25.56
N LEU A 236 -3.25 -15.00 25.43
CA LEU A 236 -2.58 -15.10 24.14
C LEU A 236 -3.31 -16.12 23.25
N GLY A 237 -3.49 -15.78 21.99
CA GLY A 237 -4.30 -16.54 21.05
C GLY A 237 -4.76 -15.74 19.83
N ALA A 238 -5.49 -16.42 18.94
CA ALA A 238 -6.19 -15.78 17.85
C ALA A 238 -7.60 -15.35 18.26
N TRP A 239 -8.03 -14.19 17.78
CA TRP A 239 -9.35 -13.65 18.02
C TRP A 239 -9.97 -13.16 16.71
N LEU A 240 -11.24 -13.49 16.52
CA LEU A 240 -12.07 -13.04 15.41
C LEU A 240 -13.46 -12.73 15.98
N PRO A 241 -14.12 -11.63 15.57
CA PRO A 241 -15.46 -11.29 16.04
C PRO A 241 -16.42 -12.48 15.91
N ALA A 242 -17.17 -12.76 16.97
CA ALA A 242 -18.13 -13.86 16.97
C ALA A 242 -19.44 -13.51 16.24
N ASN A 243 -19.77 -12.21 16.17
CA ASN A 243 -20.98 -11.68 15.54
C ASN A 243 -20.78 -10.21 15.14
N ASN A 244 -21.76 -9.65 14.45
CA ASN A 244 -21.70 -8.27 13.95
C ASN A 244 -21.71 -7.18 15.04
N ALA A 245 -22.04 -7.51 16.29
CA ALA A 245 -21.94 -6.57 17.42
C ALA A 245 -20.54 -6.57 18.06
N SER A 246 -19.72 -7.58 17.76
CA SER A 246 -18.36 -7.71 18.27
C SER A 246 -17.36 -6.93 17.40
N GLY A 247 -16.26 -6.48 17.99
CA GLY A 247 -15.19 -5.77 17.26
C GLY A 247 -15.56 -4.36 16.78
N ILE A 248 -16.66 -3.79 17.27
CA ILE A 248 -17.03 -2.39 17.01
C ILE A 248 -16.21 -1.44 17.88
N ALA A 249 -15.97 -1.83 19.14
CA ALA A 249 -15.20 -1.03 20.07
C ALA A 249 -13.73 -0.98 19.66
N GLN A 250 -13.17 0.22 19.61
CA GLN A 250 -11.75 0.43 19.36
C GLN A 250 -10.94 0.07 20.59
N ARG A 251 -9.74 -0.45 20.36
CA ARG A 251 -8.78 -0.71 21.42
C ARG A 251 -8.19 0.61 21.91
N TRP A 252 -8.13 0.77 23.23
CA TRP A 252 -7.48 1.93 23.84
C TRP A 252 -6.01 1.66 24.09
N HIS A 253 -5.15 2.50 23.52
CA HIS A 253 -3.71 2.47 23.76
C HIS A 253 -3.39 3.34 24.98
N ARG A 254 -3.03 2.70 26.09
CA ARG A 254 -2.73 3.38 27.36
C ARG A 254 -1.27 3.82 27.37
N LEU A 255 -1.03 5.12 27.56
CA LEU A 255 0.32 5.69 27.61
C LEU A 255 1.05 5.42 28.93
N GLY A 256 0.33 5.08 30.01
CA GLY A 256 0.88 4.91 31.36
C GLY A 256 1.42 6.21 31.98
N ALA A 257 1.45 6.29 33.30
CA ALA A 257 1.98 7.45 34.03
C ALA A 257 3.52 7.39 34.20
N GLY A 258 4.12 8.49 34.69
CA GLY A 258 5.53 8.55 35.10
C GLY A 258 6.47 9.30 34.15
N ARG A 259 7.77 9.33 34.48
CA ARG A 259 8.80 10.17 33.82
C ARG A 259 9.01 9.86 32.33
N ALA A 260 8.70 8.64 31.89
CA ALA A 260 8.79 8.26 30.48
C ALA A 260 7.50 8.56 29.67
N ALA A 261 6.44 9.09 30.29
CA ALA A 261 5.18 9.36 29.61
C ALA A 261 5.32 10.33 28.40
N PRO A 262 6.13 11.41 28.45
CA PRO A 262 6.34 12.27 27.29
C PRO A 262 6.95 11.52 26.08
N LEU A 263 7.90 10.61 26.33
CA LEU A 263 8.51 9.79 25.28
C LEU A 263 7.51 8.79 24.69
N ARG A 264 6.70 8.14 25.54
CA ARG A 264 5.64 7.23 25.10
C ARG A 264 4.53 7.96 24.34
N PHE A 265 4.23 9.20 24.72
CA PHE A 265 3.30 10.05 23.98
C PHE A 265 3.84 10.37 22.59
N LEU A 266 5.10 10.79 22.46
CA LEU A 266 5.72 11.03 21.15
C LEU A 266 5.71 9.77 20.27
N ALA A 267 6.07 8.62 20.84
CA ALA A 267 5.97 7.34 20.13
C ALA A 267 4.53 7.04 19.68
N ALA A 268 3.54 7.28 20.55
CA ALA A 268 2.14 7.09 20.21
C ALA A 268 1.63 8.06 19.14
N VAL A 269 2.14 9.29 19.07
CA VAL A 269 1.85 10.23 17.96
C VAL A 269 2.35 9.64 16.64
N VAL A 270 3.60 9.15 16.61
CA VAL A 270 4.19 8.52 15.42
C VAL A 270 3.39 7.28 15.01
N THR A 271 3.10 6.37 15.95
CA THR A 271 2.27 5.18 15.68
C THR A 271 0.90 5.58 15.15
N THR A 272 0.25 6.59 15.74
CA THR A 272 -1.06 7.06 15.28
C THR A 272 -0.98 7.58 13.84
N MET A 273 0.04 8.36 13.49
CA MET A 273 0.24 8.85 12.12
C MET A 273 0.38 7.70 11.11
N GLN A 274 0.98 6.58 11.51
CA GLN A 274 1.20 5.40 10.66
C GLN A 274 -0.03 4.49 10.56
N THR A 275 -0.74 4.24 11.67
CA THR A 275 -1.73 3.15 11.75
C THR A 275 -3.18 3.59 11.81
N TRP A 276 -3.48 4.89 11.90
CA TRP A 276 -4.86 5.35 12.13
C TRP A 276 -5.84 4.88 11.04
N VAL A 277 -5.40 4.83 9.77
CA VAL A 277 -6.24 4.35 8.66
C VAL A 277 -6.62 2.89 8.87
N ASP A 278 -5.65 2.07 9.27
CA ASP A 278 -5.87 0.64 9.51
C ASP A 278 -6.79 0.45 10.72
N GLU A 279 -6.56 1.17 11.83
CA GLU A 279 -7.44 1.10 13.01
C GLU A 279 -8.89 1.49 12.71
N MET A 280 -9.12 2.46 11.81
CA MET A 280 -10.47 2.79 11.36
C MET A 280 -11.09 1.69 10.49
N GLN A 281 -10.29 1.01 9.67
CA GLN A 281 -10.76 -0.09 8.84
C GLN A 281 -11.12 -1.32 9.67
N LEU A 282 -10.43 -1.58 10.78
CA LEU A 282 -10.67 -2.74 11.63
C LEU A 282 -12.02 -2.72 12.33
N THR A 283 -12.64 -1.56 12.49
CA THR A 283 -14.01 -1.47 13.04
C THR A 283 -15.06 -1.47 11.95
N ALA A 284 -14.69 -1.33 10.67
CA ALA A 284 -15.63 -1.18 9.58
C ALA A 284 -16.45 -2.48 9.35
N PRO A 285 -17.75 -2.35 9.05
CA PRO A 285 -18.58 -3.51 8.73
C PRO A 285 -18.11 -4.18 7.44
N GLY A 286 -18.03 -5.51 7.44
CA GLY A 286 -17.48 -6.27 6.32
C GLY A 286 -15.94 -6.30 6.30
N TYR A 287 -15.25 -5.65 7.25
CA TYR A 287 -13.79 -5.76 7.41
C TYR A 287 -13.45 -6.53 8.67
N ARG A 288 -14.07 -6.19 9.81
CA ARG A 288 -13.78 -6.85 11.10
C ARG A 288 -14.04 -8.37 11.10
N ASP A 289 -15.00 -8.85 10.31
CA ASP A 289 -15.38 -10.26 10.17
C ASP A 289 -14.38 -11.11 9.36
N ARG A 290 -13.42 -10.47 8.69
CA ARG A 290 -12.41 -11.14 7.84
C ARG A 290 -10.97 -10.78 8.22
N ILE A 291 -10.79 -10.05 9.32
CA ILE A 291 -9.48 -9.70 9.87
C ILE A 291 -9.33 -10.42 11.21
N VAL A 292 -8.47 -11.43 11.25
CA VAL A 292 -8.19 -12.18 12.48
C VAL A 292 -7.01 -11.54 13.21
N HIS A 293 -7.18 -11.29 14.50
CA HIS A 293 -6.11 -10.78 15.34
C HIS A 293 -5.33 -11.95 15.94
N VAL A 294 -4.02 -11.97 15.78
CA VAL A 294 -3.13 -12.90 16.47
C VAL A 294 -2.36 -12.11 17.51
N SER A 295 -2.60 -12.43 18.78
CA SER A 295 -1.91 -11.74 19.86
C SER A 295 -0.48 -12.25 20.03
N HIS A 296 0.46 -11.33 20.21
CA HIS A 296 1.86 -11.60 20.50
C HIS A 296 2.24 -11.10 21.91
N ALA A 297 3.20 -11.79 22.52
CA ALA A 297 3.81 -11.40 23.78
C ALA A 297 4.87 -10.29 23.56
N ALA A 298 5.44 -9.77 24.65
CA ALA A 298 6.41 -8.68 24.59
C ALA A 298 7.75 -9.09 23.96
N ASP A 299 8.09 -10.38 24.04
CA ASP A 299 9.27 -11.03 23.47
C ASP A 299 9.05 -11.53 22.03
N GLU A 300 7.88 -11.26 21.44
CA GLU A 300 7.47 -11.77 20.14
C GLU A 300 7.25 -10.65 19.11
N GLY A 301 7.89 -10.77 17.94
CA GLY A 301 7.71 -9.88 16.80
C GLY A 301 8.34 -8.49 16.96
N GLY A 302 7.98 -7.56 16.08
CA GLY A 302 8.53 -6.20 16.07
C GLY A 302 10.04 -6.19 15.82
N LEU A 303 10.80 -5.58 16.74
CA LEU A 303 12.26 -5.53 16.69
C LEU A 303 12.93 -6.75 17.35
N ASN A 304 12.17 -7.73 17.85
CA ASN A 304 12.71 -8.98 18.38
C ASN A 304 13.09 -9.90 17.21
N LEU A 305 14.25 -9.64 16.60
CA LEU A 305 14.72 -10.36 15.42
C LEU A 305 15.34 -11.72 15.75
N GLU A 306 15.88 -11.87 16.96
CA GLU A 306 16.56 -13.09 17.44
C GLU A 306 15.63 -13.96 18.30
N MET A 307 14.43 -14.26 17.79
CA MET A 307 13.49 -15.13 18.49
C MET A 307 13.95 -16.60 18.44
N PRO A 308 14.01 -17.31 19.60
CA PRO A 308 14.26 -18.74 19.62
C PRO A 308 13.23 -19.56 18.80
N PRO A 309 13.62 -20.72 18.25
CA PRO A 309 12.72 -21.56 17.43
C PRO A 309 11.40 -21.92 18.12
N GLU A 310 11.42 -22.15 19.44
CA GLU A 310 10.23 -22.45 20.24
C GLU A 310 9.28 -21.26 20.35
N VAL A 311 9.78 -20.02 20.36
CA VAL A 311 8.97 -18.79 20.35
C VAL A 311 8.26 -18.68 18.99
N ILE A 312 9.01 -18.87 17.90
CA ILE A 312 8.49 -18.88 16.53
C ILE A 312 7.40 -19.94 16.37
N ALA A 313 7.64 -21.16 16.88
CA ALA A 313 6.68 -22.26 16.83
C ALA A 313 5.36 -21.94 17.57
N ARG A 314 5.44 -21.32 18.76
CA ARG A 314 4.23 -20.88 19.50
C ARG A 314 3.46 -19.79 18.76
N LEU A 315 4.15 -18.85 18.12
CA LEU A 315 3.51 -17.83 17.28
C LEU A 315 2.85 -18.45 16.04
N ALA A 316 3.54 -19.37 15.37
CA ALA A 316 3.00 -20.10 14.22
C ALA A 316 1.76 -20.93 14.59
N ALA A 317 1.74 -21.57 15.76
CA ALA A 317 0.58 -22.31 16.25
C ALA A 317 -0.66 -21.41 16.46
N ARG A 318 -0.47 -20.17 16.96
CA ARG A 318 -1.55 -19.17 17.03
C ARG A 318 -2.00 -18.71 15.64
N GLY A 319 -1.08 -18.60 14.68
CA GLY A 319 -1.40 -18.37 13.27
C GLY A 319 -2.26 -19.49 12.66
N ALA A 320 -1.97 -20.75 12.99
CA ALA A 320 -2.79 -21.89 12.57
C ALA A 320 -4.21 -21.83 13.17
N ASP A 321 -4.34 -21.50 14.46
CA ASP A 321 -5.65 -21.26 15.10
C ASP A 321 -6.42 -20.12 14.42
N ALA A 322 -5.73 -19.04 14.04
CA ALA A 322 -6.33 -17.96 13.26
C ALA A 322 -6.91 -18.45 11.91
N GLY A 323 -6.18 -19.31 11.18
CA GLY A 323 -6.66 -19.93 9.95
C GLY A 323 -7.91 -20.79 10.16
N VAL A 324 -7.92 -21.61 11.23
CA VAL A 324 -9.09 -22.42 11.62
C VAL A 324 -10.31 -21.54 11.91
N ARG A 325 -10.13 -20.45 12.67
CA ARG A 325 -11.22 -19.51 12.98
C ARG A 325 -11.80 -18.83 11.75
N LEU A 326 -10.94 -18.39 10.83
CA LEU A 326 -11.40 -17.80 9.56
C LEU A 326 -12.23 -18.81 8.78
N ARG A 327 -11.75 -20.05 8.61
CA ARG A 327 -12.49 -21.12 7.92
C ARG A 327 -13.85 -21.40 8.57
N ASP A 328 -13.88 -21.52 9.90
CA ASP A 328 -15.06 -22.01 10.60
C ASP A 328 -16.11 -20.93 10.87
N ARG A 329 -15.71 -19.66 11.00
CA ARG A 329 -16.60 -18.56 11.38
C ARG A 329 -16.95 -17.64 10.22
N PHE A 330 -16.10 -17.50 9.21
CA PHE A 330 -16.42 -16.64 8.08
C PHE A 330 -17.59 -17.22 7.29
N ARG A 331 -18.53 -16.35 6.93
CA ARG A 331 -19.71 -16.69 6.12
C ARG A 331 -19.75 -15.75 4.93
N TRP A 332 -19.55 -16.31 3.74
CA TRP A 332 -19.45 -15.52 2.52
C TRP A 332 -20.74 -14.76 2.21
N ASP A 333 -21.90 -15.38 2.45
CA ASP A 333 -23.21 -14.78 2.16
C ASP A 333 -23.49 -13.59 3.08
N ASP A 334 -23.20 -13.73 4.38
CA ASP A 334 -23.32 -12.65 5.35
C ASP A 334 -22.40 -11.48 4.97
N HIS A 335 -21.16 -11.79 4.57
CA HIS A 335 -20.22 -10.79 4.11
C HIS A 335 -20.75 -10.05 2.88
N ARG A 336 -21.23 -10.76 1.85
CA ARG A 336 -21.84 -10.15 0.66
C ARG A 336 -23.03 -9.27 1.02
N TRP A 337 -23.89 -9.74 1.92
CA TRP A 337 -25.05 -8.99 2.40
C TRP A 337 -24.65 -7.70 3.13
N ILE A 338 -23.66 -7.77 4.03
CA ILE A 338 -23.15 -6.60 4.74
C ILE A 338 -22.57 -5.59 3.74
N ARG A 339 -21.74 -6.03 2.79
CA ARG A 339 -21.13 -5.16 1.78
C ARG A 339 -22.18 -4.50 0.87
N PHE A 340 -23.19 -5.25 0.47
CA PHE A 340 -24.33 -4.71 -0.28
C PHE A 340 -25.10 -3.65 0.51
N ARG A 341 -25.46 -3.94 1.78
CA ARG A 341 -26.17 -2.98 2.65
C ARG A 341 -25.32 -1.73 2.94
N SER A 342 -24.01 -1.88 3.13
CA SER A 342 -23.09 -0.75 3.28
C SER A 342 -23.03 0.11 2.02
N LEU A 343 -22.97 -0.50 0.82
CA LEU A 343 -22.99 0.24 -0.43
C LEU A 343 -24.30 1.02 -0.61
N LEU A 344 -25.45 0.40 -0.33
CA LEU A 344 -26.75 1.06 -0.38
C LEU A 344 -26.84 2.26 0.58
N ASP A 345 -26.33 2.13 1.81
CA ASP A 345 -26.23 3.25 2.75
C ASP A 345 -25.36 4.38 2.20
N VAL A 346 -24.17 4.08 1.64
CA VAL A 346 -23.30 5.10 1.00
C VAL A 346 -24.05 5.83 -0.11
N MET A 347 -24.70 5.09 -1.01
CA MET A 347 -25.42 5.65 -2.14
C MET A 347 -26.52 6.61 -1.67
N GLN A 348 -27.38 6.18 -0.74
CA GLN A 348 -28.46 7.06 -0.27
C GLN A 348 -27.94 8.20 0.62
N ARG A 349 -26.89 7.98 1.41
CA ARG A 349 -26.32 8.99 2.33
C ARG A 349 -25.61 10.13 1.59
N TYR A 350 -24.85 9.81 0.55
CA TYR A 350 -23.98 10.79 -0.12
C TYR A 350 -24.48 11.21 -1.49
N VAL A 351 -25.13 10.33 -2.24
CA VAL A 351 -25.63 10.67 -3.59
C VAL A 351 -26.94 11.43 -3.48
N ALA A 352 -27.93 10.94 -2.74
CA ALA A 352 -29.27 11.53 -2.73
C ALA A 352 -29.29 13.03 -2.30
N PRO A 353 -28.58 13.47 -1.23
CA PRO A 353 -28.58 14.89 -0.85
C PRO A 353 -27.87 15.79 -1.86
N ALA A 354 -26.71 15.35 -2.38
CA ALA A 354 -26.01 16.06 -3.44
C ALA A 354 -26.90 16.19 -4.69
N TRP A 355 -27.69 15.15 -4.95
CA TRP A 355 -28.56 15.09 -6.12
C TRP A 355 -29.84 15.91 -6.01
N ALA A 356 -30.37 16.11 -4.80
CA ALA A 356 -31.53 16.97 -4.59
C ALA A 356 -31.30 18.40 -5.12
N ALA A 357 -30.07 18.93 -5.00
CA ALA A 357 -29.69 20.23 -5.57
C ALA A 357 -29.63 20.23 -7.12
N HIS A 358 -29.49 19.06 -7.74
CA HIS A 358 -29.39 18.85 -9.19
C HIS A 358 -30.55 18.00 -9.75
N ALA A 359 -31.69 18.01 -9.06
CA ALA A 359 -32.90 17.30 -9.49
C ALA A 359 -33.49 17.90 -10.78
N PRO A 360 -34.35 17.17 -11.52
CA PRO A 360 -35.02 17.70 -12.71
C PRO A 360 -35.75 19.03 -12.43
N GLY A 361 -35.54 20.00 -13.30
CA GLY A 361 -36.15 21.34 -13.18
C GLY A 361 -35.42 22.32 -12.24
N THR A 362 -34.34 21.92 -11.56
CA THR A 362 -33.55 22.86 -10.74
C THR A 362 -32.56 23.66 -11.59
N PRO A 363 -32.20 24.89 -11.19
CA PRO A 363 -31.12 25.65 -11.81
C PRO A 363 -29.77 24.89 -11.80
N GLY A 364 -29.52 24.12 -10.74
CA GLY A 364 -28.32 23.29 -10.62
C GLY A 364 -28.23 22.18 -11.68
N ARG A 365 -29.38 21.59 -12.09
CA ARG A 365 -29.41 20.60 -13.17
C ARG A 365 -29.18 21.23 -14.53
N ALA A 366 -29.81 22.38 -14.79
CA ALA A 366 -29.64 23.12 -16.04
C ALA A 366 -28.15 23.50 -16.25
N ALA A 367 -27.52 24.09 -15.23
CA ALA A 367 -26.11 24.48 -15.29
C ALA A 367 -25.17 23.27 -15.53
N LEU A 368 -25.45 22.11 -14.90
CA LEU A 368 -24.63 20.91 -15.09
C LEU A 368 -24.73 20.37 -16.53
N LEU A 369 -25.93 20.39 -17.12
CA LEU A 369 -26.13 19.95 -18.51
C LEU A 369 -25.49 20.91 -19.50
N GLU A 370 -25.57 22.23 -19.26
CA GLU A 370 -24.86 23.24 -20.06
C GLU A 370 -23.34 23.02 -20.00
N LEU A 371 -22.79 22.78 -18.81
CA LEU A 371 -21.37 22.45 -18.63
C LEU A 371 -21.00 21.16 -19.36
N LEU A 372 -21.84 20.12 -19.31
CA LEU A 372 -21.61 18.86 -19.99
C LEU A 372 -21.53 19.04 -21.51
N GLU A 373 -22.44 19.80 -22.10
CA GLU A 373 -22.41 20.12 -23.54
C GLU A 373 -21.23 21.03 -23.88
N ALA A 374 -20.88 22.00 -23.04
CA ALA A 374 -19.73 22.88 -23.25
C ALA A 374 -18.38 22.11 -23.28
N HIS A 375 -18.27 21.01 -22.54
CA HIS A 375 -17.08 20.14 -22.52
C HIS A 375 -17.17 18.97 -23.51
N ARG A 376 -18.25 18.88 -24.29
CA ARG A 376 -18.41 17.87 -25.33
C ARG A 376 -17.50 18.18 -26.51
N GLY A 377 -16.74 17.17 -26.96
CA GLY A 377 -15.94 17.30 -28.18
C GLY A 377 -14.57 17.93 -28.01
N GLY A 378 -13.98 17.89 -26.80
CA GLY A 378 -12.53 18.07 -26.65
C GLY A 378 -12.05 19.45 -26.21
N ARG A 379 -12.94 20.42 -25.96
CA ARG A 379 -12.57 21.76 -25.49
C ARG A 379 -12.77 21.89 -23.98
N GLY A 380 -11.90 22.66 -23.32
CA GLY A 380 -11.97 22.91 -21.88
C GLY A 380 -11.19 21.91 -21.01
N SER A 381 -11.35 22.03 -19.70
CA SER A 381 -10.71 21.15 -18.71
C SER A 381 -11.48 19.83 -18.62
N TYR A 382 -10.77 18.69 -18.71
CA TYR A 382 -11.37 17.34 -18.67
C TYR A 382 -12.52 17.15 -19.68
N PRO A 383 -12.25 17.29 -21.00
CA PRO A 383 -13.30 17.17 -21.99
C PRO A 383 -13.87 15.75 -22.07
N VAL A 384 -15.13 15.66 -22.47
CA VAL A 384 -15.83 14.39 -22.69
C VAL A 384 -16.09 14.15 -24.17
N THR A 385 -15.97 12.90 -24.59
CA THR A 385 -16.41 12.45 -25.91
C THR A 385 -17.93 12.46 -26.01
N GLY A 386 -18.48 12.41 -27.24
CA GLY A 386 -19.92 12.29 -27.47
C GLY A 386 -20.57 11.17 -26.63
N PRO A 387 -20.07 9.91 -26.72
CA PRO A 387 -20.56 8.80 -25.92
C PRO A 387 -20.41 8.98 -24.40
N GLN A 388 -19.36 9.66 -23.93
CA GLN A 388 -19.20 9.96 -22.50
C GLN A 388 -20.23 10.98 -22.02
N ALA A 389 -20.56 11.98 -22.83
CA ALA A 389 -21.62 12.93 -22.51
C ALA A 389 -23.00 12.26 -22.47
N ASP A 390 -23.29 11.37 -23.42
CA ASP A 390 -24.53 10.59 -23.43
C ASP A 390 -24.61 9.65 -22.21
N CYS A 391 -23.50 9.00 -21.87
CA CYS A 391 -23.38 8.19 -20.66
C CYS A 391 -23.60 9.02 -19.39
N ALA A 392 -23.00 10.21 -19.30
CA ALA A 392 -23.21 11.10 -18.16
C ALA A 392 -24.69 11.48 -18.03
N ARG A 393 -25.36 11.86 -19.14
CA ARG A 393 -26.80 12.16 -19.14
C ARG A 393 -27.66 10.98 -18.67
N ALA A 394 -27.41 9.78 -19.20
CA ALA A 394 -28.11 8.57 -18.78
C ALA A 394 -27.83 8.21 -17.31
N ALA A 395 -26.60 8.43 -16.83
CA ALA A 395 -26.26 8.26 -15.42
C ALA A 395 -27.02 9.26 -14.54
N LEU A 396 -27.20 10.51 -15.02
CA LEU A 396 -27.98 11.49 -14.27
C LEU A 396 -29.44 11.01 -14.09
N GLU A 397 -30.07 10.54 -15.16
CA GLU A 397 -31.42 9.96 -15.14
C GLU A 397 -31.51 8.68 -14.31
N GLY A 398 -30.43 7.91 -14.24
CA GLY A 398 -30.33 6.73 -13.39
C GLY A 398 -30.39 7.08 -11.91
N VAL A 399 -29.74 8.17 -11.50
CA VAL A 399 -29.81 8.65 -10.11
C VAL A 399 -31.19 9.21 -9.79
N ASP A 400 -31.82 9.92 -10.74
CA ASP A 400 -33.20 10.41 -10.59
C ASP A 400 -34.15 9.24 -10.27
N ARG A 401 -34.07 8.15 -11.05
CA ARG A 401 -34.84 6.92 -10.80
C ARG A 401 -34.55 6.26 -9.44
N LEU A 402 -33.30 6.32 -8.96
CA LEU A 402 -32.93 5.78 -7.65
C LEU A 402 -33.61 6.57 -6.52
N VAL A 403 -33.64 7.90 -6.64
CA VAL A 403 -34.29 8.79 -5.67
C VAL A 403 -35.80 8.55 -5.67
N ASP A 404 -36.42 8.46 -6.86
CA ASP A 404 -37.85 8.21 -7.00
C ASP A 404 -38.26 6.85 -6.44
N ALA A 405 -37.47 5.80 -6.69
CA ALA A 405 -37.72 4.46 -6.15
C ALA A 405 -37.66 4.43 -4.61
N ALA A 406 -36.72 5.18 -4.01
CA ALA A 406 -36.65 5.31 -2.56
C ALA A 406 -37.89 6.04 -2.00
N ALA A 407 -38.34 7.12 -2.65
CA ALA A 407 -39.56 7.84 -2.26
C ALA A 407 -40.83 6.98 -2.39
N ALA A 408 -40.97 6.24 -3.50
CA ALA A 408 -42.15 5.43 -3.78
C ALA A 408 -42.33 4.25 -2.82
N THR A 409 -41.22 3.65 -2.36
CA THR A 409 -41.25 2.53 -1.41
C THR A 409 -41.40 2.98 0.04
N GLY A 410 -41.17 4.27 0.33
CA GLY A 410 -41.04 4.79 1.70
C GLY A 410 -39.84 4.21 2.47
N GLY A 411 -38.93 3.51 1.77
CA GLY A 411 -37.80 2.81 2.38
C GLY A 411 -36.60 3.74 2.59
N ASP A 412 -36.03 3.69 3.79
CA ASP A 412 -34.73 4.30 4.08
C ASP A 412 -33.66 3.20 4.20
N LEU A 413 -32.78 3.09 3.21
CA LEU A 413 -31.69 2.11 3.17
C LEU A 413 -30.66 2.35 4.28
N ARG A 414 -30.66 3.53 4.89
CA ARG A 414 -29.83 3.89 6.06
C ARG A 414 -30.41 3.30 7.36
N GLU A 415 -31.70 2.98 7.40
CA GLU A 415 -32.30 2.30 8.54
C GLU A 415 -31.73 0.90 8.69
N ARG A 416 -31.27 0.57 9.91
CA ARG A 416 -30.60 -0.70 10.22
C ARG A 416 -29.44 -1.01 9.27
N ALA A 417 -28.81 0.02 8.68
CA ALA A 417 -27.58 -0.15 7.91
C ALA A 417 -26.44 -0.64 8.82
N PRO A 418 -25.48 -1.43 8.29
CA PRO A 418 -24.30 -1.85 9.03
C PRO A 418 -23.56 -0.66 9.65
N ARG A 419 -23.08 -0.82 10.89
CA ARG A 419 -22.38 0.23 11.65
C ARG A 419 -20.93 -0.15 11.97
N PRO A 420 -20.03 0.83 12.12
CA PRO A 420 -20.20 2.28 11.88
C PRO A 420 -20.52 2.61 10.41
N ALA A 421 -21.14 3.77 10.16
CA ALA A 421 -21.53 4.15 8.80
C ALA A 421 -20.28 4.46 7.95
N PRO A 422 -20.20 3.96 6.71
CA PRO A 422 -19.09 4.26 5.81
C PRO A 422 -19.09 5.73 5.36
N GLU A 423 -17.91 6.26 5.05
CA GLU A 423 -17.72 7.60 4.48
C GLU A 423 -17.19 7.51 3.04
N LEU A 424 -17.77 8.30 2.13
CA LEU A 424 -17.31 8.41 0.75
C LEU A 424 -16.26 9.52 0.63
N ARG A 425 -15.02 9.15 0.25
CA ARG A 425 -13.93 10.10 0.01
C ARG A 425 -13.29 9.89 -1.35
N ALA A 426 -13.36 10.92 -2.20
CA ALA A 426 -12.63 10.94 -3.47
C ALA A 426 -11.13 11.15 -3.20
N ARG A 427 -10.30 10.19 -3.62
CA ARG A 427 -8.83 10.29 -3.55
C ARG A 427 -8.21 9.65 -4.80
N PRO A 428 -7.02 10.10 -5.25
CA PRO A 428 -6.26 9.37 -6.25
C PRO A 428 -6.04 7.93 -5.81
N ARG A 429 -5.98 7.03 -6.79
CA ARG A 429 -5.63 5.64 -6.52
C ARG A 429 -4.22 5.56 -5.93
N VAL A 430 -4.09 4.72 -4.92
CA VAL A 430 -2.82 4.32 -4.30
C VAL A 430 -2.41 2.98 -4.87
#